data_AF-A0A956QKG1-F1
#
_entry.id   AF-A0A956QKG1-F1
#
_cell.length_a   1.000
_cell.length_b   1.000
_cell.length_c   1.000
_cell.angle_alpha   90.00
_cell.angle_beta   90.00
_cell.angle_gamma   90.00
#
_symmetry.space_group_name_H-M   'P 1'
#
loop_
_entity.id
_entity.type
_entity.pdbx_description
1 polymer ?
#
loop_
_entity_poly.entity_id
_entity_poly.type
_entity_poly.pdbx_seq_one_letter_code
_entity_poly.pdbx_strand_id
1 'polypeptide(L)' 'MVWVLLAPLVALIGTVVFSRRPDLREGTAFLSGGLTLAAVLSLYLRFEELKGQTWVLWELFPGIPLAFRLDGLGMLFL' A
#
# COMPACT_ATOMS: atom_id res chain seq x y z
N MET A 1 1.76 0.65 9.26
CA MET A 1 2.19 0.26 7.91
C MET A 1 1.05 -0.13 6.96
N VAL A 2 -0.23 0.16 7.24
CA VAL A 2 -1.36 -0.05 6.29
C VAL A 2 -1.40 1.01 5.18
N TRP A 3 -0.74 2.15 5.38
CA TRP A 3 -0.75 3.31 4.48
C TRP A 3 -0.26 3.00 3.05
N VAL A 4 0.48 1.93 2.84
CA VAL A 4 0.92 1.49 1.49
C VAL A 4 -0.28 1.14 0.62
N LEU A 5 -1.36 0.60 1.21
CA LEU A 5 -2.61 0.33 0.51
C LEU A 5 -3.30 1.61 0.04
N LEU A 6 -2.89 2.79 0.54
CA LEU A 6 -3.39 4.08 0.06
C LEU A 6 -2.62 4.61 -1.16
N ALA A 7 -1.42 4.12 -1.46
CA ALA A 7 -0.66 4.55 -2.64
C ALA A 7 -1.44 4.37 -3.97
N PRO A 8 -2.15 3.26 -4.22
CA PRO A 8 -3.02 3.15 -5.41
C PRO A 8 -4.25 4.06 -5.33
N LEU A 9 -4.76 4.38 -4.14
CA LEU A 9 -5.84 5.36 -3.97
C LEU A 9 -5.40 6.78 -4.32
N VAL A 10 -4.16 7.16 -3.98
CA VAL A 10 -3.56 8.42 -4.41
C VAL A 10 -3.45 8.48 -5.94
N ALA A 11 -3.03 7.38 -6.57
CA ALA A 11 -2.99 7.26 -8.03
C ALA A 11 -4.39 7.42 -8.65
N LEU A 12 -5.39 6.72 -8.09
CA LEU A 12 -6.77 6.77 -8.56
C LEU A 12 -7.37 8.17 -8.43
N ILE A 13 -7.25 8.79 -7.26
CA ILE A 13 -7.78 10.14 -7.02
C ILE A 13 -7.08 11.15 -7.92
N GLY A 14 -5.74 11.08 -7.99
CA GLY A 14 -4.94 11.95 -8.85
C GLY A 14 -5.33 11.82 -10.32
N THR A 15 -5.48 10.60 -10.82
CA THR A 15 -5.85 10.37 -12.23
C THR A 15 -7.25 10.84 -12.58
N VAL A 16 -8.23 10.68 -11.68
CA VAL A 16 -9.60 11.17 -11.87
C VAL A 16 -9.67 12.70 -11.83
N VAL A 17 -9.06 13.32 -10.81
CA VAL A 17 -9.07 14.77 -10.60
C VAL A 17 -8.31 15.51 -11.72
N PHE A 18 -7.15 14.99 -12.12
CA PHE A 18 -6.33 15.58 -13.19
C PHE A 18 -6.60 14.98 -14.57
N SER A 19 -7.75 14.32 -14.77
CA SER A 19 -8.11 13.65 -16.03
C SER A 19 -7.97 14.55 -17.27
N ARG A 20 -8.26 15.85 -17.13
CA ARG A 20 -8.18 16.86 -18.21
C ARG A 20 -6.80 17.52 -18.37
N ARG A 21 -5.85 17.25 -17.47
CA ARG A 21 -4.49 17.82 -17.48
C ARG A 21 -3.46 16.68 -17.49
N PRO A 22 -3.05 16.21 -18.68
CA PRO A 22 -2.21 15.02 -18.82
C PRO A 22 -0.89 15.13 -18.02
N ASP A 23 -0.26 16.31 -17.97
CA ASP A 23 0.99 16.53 -17.24
C ASP A 23 0.85 16.27 -15.73
N LEU A 24 -0.25 16.76 -15.14
CA LEU A 24 -0.51 16.57 -13.71
C LEU A 24 -0.95 15.15 -13.39
N ARG A 25 -1.69 14.51 -14.30
CA ARG A 25 -2.06 13.09 -14.18
C ARG A 25 -0.82 12.21 -14.15
N GLU A 26 0.12 12.41 -15.06
CA GLU A 26 1.39 11.68 -15.11
C GLU A 26 2.23 11.94 -13.86
N GLY A 27 2.27 13.20 -13.38
CA GLY A 27 2.87 13.54 -12.10
C GLY A 27 2.28 12.75 -10.92
N THR A 28 0.96 12.57 -10.87
CA THR A 28 0.33 11.78 -9.81
C THR A 28 0.62 10.28 -9.92
N ALA A 29 0.73 9.73 -11.12
CA ALA A 29 1.15 8.34 -11.32
C ALA A 29 2.62 8.14 -10.89
N PHE A 30 3.49 9.07 -11.22
CA PHE A 30 4.89 9.05 -10.80
C PHE A 30 5.05 9.16 -9.28
N LEU A 31 4.31 10.09 -8.65
CA LEU A 31 4.28 10.22 -7.19
C LEU A 31 3.74 8.96 -6.50
N SER A 32 2.66 8.38 -7.03
CA SER A 32 2.12 7.11 -6.54
C SER A 32 3.16 6.00 -6.58
N GLY A 33 3.84 5.82 -7.72
CA GLY A 33 4.91 4.82 -7.86
C GLY A 33 6.07 5.06 -6.88
N GLY A 34 6.49 6.31 -6.70
CA GLY A 34 7.50 6.69 -5.72
C GLY A 34 7.10 6.37 -4.28
N LEU A 35 5.84 6.62 -3.91
CA LEU A 35 5.30 6.28 -2.60
C LEU A 35 5.25 4.77 -2.37
N THR A 36 4.81 4.00 -3.37
CA THR A 36 4.81 2.53 -3.31
C THR A 36 6.23 2.00 -3.16
N LEU A 37 7.20 2.50 -3.93
CA LEU A 37 8.60 2.09 -3.81
C LEU A 37 9.18 2.41 -2.42
N ALA A 38 8.96 3.64 -1.93
CA ALA A 38 9.42 4.04 -0.61
C ALA A 38 8.80 3.16 0.51
N ALA A 39 7.54 2.79 0.35
CA ALA A 39 6.86 1.89 1.25
C ALA A 39 7.45 0.46 1.22
N VAL A 40 7.68 -0.11 0.04
CA VAL A 40 8.30 -1.43 -0.13
C VAL A 40 9.71 -1.44 0.47
N LEU A 41 10.51 -0.42 0.22
CA LEU A 41 11.86 -0.29 0.80
C LEU A 41 11.80 -0.18 2.34
N SER A 42 10.88 0.61 2.88
CA SER A 42 10.70 0.72 4.33
C SER A 42 10.29 -0.61 4.96
N LEU A 43 9.41 -1.37 4.29
CA LEU A 43 9.04 -2.73 4.67
C LEU A 43 10.22 -3.69 4.61
N TYR A 44 11.07 -3.56 3.59
CA TYR A 44 12.26 -4.39 3.42
C TYR A 44 13.29 -4.20 4.51
N LEU A 45 13.60 -2.95 4.84
CA LEU A 45 14.55 -2.65 5.90
C LEU A 45 14.08 -3.12 7.27
N ARG A 46 12.77 -3.27 7.47
CA ARG A 46 12.15 -3.70 8.73
C ARG A 46 11.58 -5.12 8.68
N PHE A 47 11.84 -5.88 7.62
CA PHE A 47 11.16 -7.15 7.39
C PHE A 47 11.39 -8.14 8.54
N GLU A 48 12.63 -8.31 8.98
CA GLU A 48 12.96 -9.22 10.08
C GLU A 48 12.29 -8.83 11.42
N GLU A 49 12.07 -7.54 11.65
CA GLU A 49 11.36 -7.04 12.84
C GLU A 49 9.84 -7.30 12.76
N LEU A 50 9.29 -7.24 11.55
CA LEU A 50 7.85 -7.27 11.29
C LEU A 50 7.34 -8.64 10.83
N LYS A 51 8.25 -9.58 10.56
CA LYS A 51 7.92 -10.92 10.04
C LYS A 51 7.04 -11.68 11.04
N GLY A 52 5.85 -12.08 10.59
CA GLY A 52 4.87 -12.74 11.44
C GLY A 52 3.94 -11.78 12.21
N GLN A 53 4.15 -10.46 12.11
CA GLN A 53 3.20 -9.51 12.65
C GLN A 53 1.87 -9.59 11.90
N THR A 54 0.80 -9.65 12.66
CA THR A 54 -0.58 -9.75 12.15
C THR A 54 -1.35 -8.52 12.61
N TRP A 55 -1.82 -7.73 11.65
CA TRP A 55 -2.67 -6.57 11.91
C TRP A 55 -4.12 -6.94 11.63
N VAL A 56 -4.96 -6.99 12.66
CA VAL A 56 -6.40 -7.16 12.48
C VAL A 56 -7.00 -5.81 12.08
N LEU A 57 -7.54 -5.72 10.87
CA LEU A 57 -8.19 -4.50 10.39
C LEU A 57 -9.63 -4.40 10.89
N TRP A 58 -10.37 -5.52 10.84
CA TRP A 58 -11.79 -5.56 11.15
C TRP A 58 -12.24 -7.01 11.42
N GLU A 59 -13.26 -7.26 12.23
CA GLU A 59 -13.93 -8.58 12.30
C GLU A 59 -15.20 -8.57 11.46
N LEU A 60 -15.20 -9.28 10.32
CA LEU A 60 -16.39 -9.32 9.45
C LEU A 60 -17.56 -10.04 10.13
N PHE A 61 -17.24 -11.05 10.94
CA PHE A 61 -18.15 -11.84 11.75
C PHE A 61 -17.45 -12.22 13.06
N PRO A 62 -18.19 -12.63 14.11
CA PRO A 62 -17.60 -13.07 15.37
C PRO A 62 -16.60 -14.21 15.12
N GLY A 63 -15.33 -14.01 15.42
CA GLY A 63 -14.28 -15.01 15.22
C GLY A 63 -13.72 -15.12 13.80
N ILE A 64 -14.10 -14.24 12.87
CA ILE A 64 -13.54 -14.15 11.51
C ILE A 64 -12.86 -12.78 11.33
N PRO A 65 -11.61 -12.63 11.81
CA PRO A 65 -10.86 -11.40 11.64
C PRO A 65 -10.36 -11.27 10.20
N LEU A 66 -10.63 -10.12 9.59
CA LEU A 66 -9.87 -9.63 8.44
C LEU A 66 -8.53 -9.14 8.94
N ALA A 67 -7.53 -10.01 8.84
CA ALA A 67 -6.19 -9.75 9.29
C ALA A 67 -5.21 -9.67 8.12
N PHE A 68 -4.32 -8.68 8.17
CA PHE A 68 -3.20 -8.55 7.27
C PHE A 68 -1.96 -9.11 7.96
N ARG A 69 -1.38 -10.16 7.41
CA ARG A 69 -0.16 -10.78 7.94
C ARG A 69 0.98 -10.50 6.99
N LEU A 70 2.08 -9.96 7.53
CA LEU A 70 3.30 -9.79 6.75
C LEU A 70 4.10 -11.09 6.72
N ASP A 71 4.30 -11.61 5.52
CA ASP A 71 5.12 -12.78 5.25
C ASP A 71 5.99 -12.54 4.01
N GLY A 72 7.01 -13.37 3.80
CA GLY A 72 8.00 -13.21 2.73
C GLY A 72 7.37 -13.17 1.34
N LEU A 73 6.34 -13.99 1.08
CA LEU A 73 5.62 -13.95 -0.19
C LEU A 73 4.82 -12.65 -0.36
N GLY A 74 4.10 -12.22 0.69
CA GLY A 74 3.33 -10.98 0.65
C GLY A 74 4.20 -9.75 0.40
N MET A 75 5.47 -9.82 0.78
CA MET A 75 6.45 -8.78 0.54
C MET A 75 6.99 -8.75 -0.90
N LEU A 76 7.11 -9.92 -1.56
CA LEU A 76 7.58 -10.01 -2.95
C LEU A 76 6.55 -9.52 -3.96
N PHE A 77 5.26 -9.60 -3.62
CA PHE A 77 4.14 -9.22 -4.51
C PHE A 77 3.49 -7.88 -4.14
N LEU A 78 4.14 -7.10 -3.26
CA LEU A 78 3.62 -5.83 -2.76
C LEU A 78 3.79 -4.67 -3.74
#